data_AF-A0A9E3AC38-F1
#
_entry.id   AF-A0A9E3AC38-F1
#
_cell.length_a   1.000
_cell.length_b   1.000
_cell.length_c   1.000
_cell.angle_alpha   90.00
_cell.angle_beta   90.00
_cell.angle_gamma   90.00
#
_symmetry.space_group_name_H-M   'P 1'
#
loop_
_entity.id
_entity.type
_entity.pdbx_description
1 polymer ?
#
loop_
_entity_poly.entity_id
_entity_poly.type
_entity_poly.pdbx_seq_one_letter_code
_entity_poly.pdbx_strand_id
1 'polypeptide(L)'
;MKKETLFPLLAVLLLATGLASAQKKQGPIKANIPFDFVAGNTSMPAGEYRISQLSNVGVLSIKGESGEIALVGSNSVQANAMSPGTRLIFHRYGDQYFLYQVWTEG
;
A
#
# COMPACT_ATOMS: atom_id res chain seq x y z
N MET A 1 20.52 1.18 68.56
CA MET A 1 21.43 1.38 67.41
C MET A 1 21.36 0.09 66.58
N LYS A 2 20.36 -0.01 65.69
CA LYS A 2 20.48 0.15 64.23
C LYS A 2 21.43 -0.89 63.60
N LYS A 3 20.88 -1.99 63.08
CA LYS A 3 21.53 -2.79 62.05
C LYS A 3 20.55 -2.90 60.88
N GLU A 4 20.87 -2.11 59.88
CA GLU A 4 20.06 -1.69 58.76
C GLU A 4 19.81 -2.88 57.81
N THR A 5 18.57 -3.06 57.40
CA THR A 5 18.11 -4.04 56.41
C THR A 5 18.69 -3.69 55.03
N LEU A 6 19.45 -4.63 54.47
CA LEU A 6 20.09 -4.52 53.15
C LEU A 6 19.04 -4.81 52.06
N PHE A 7 18.58 -3.75 51.37
CA PHE A 7 17.63 -3.77 50.26
C PHE A 7 18.23 -4.47 49.03
N PRO A 8 17.52 -5.39 48.34
CA PRO A 8 18.01 -5.96 47.09
C PRO A 8 17.84 -4.94 45.95
N LEU A 9 18.95 -4.64 45.26
CA LEU A 9 19.01 -3.76 44.10
C LEU A 9 18.38 -4.47 42.89
N LEU A 10 17.14 -4.13 42.57
CA LEU A 10 16.44 -4.61 41.38
C LEU A 10 17.00 -3.88 40.15
N ALA A 11 17.87 -4.54 39.39
CA ALA A 11 18.38 -4.03 38.12
C ALA A 11 17.27 -4.08 37.06
N VAL A 12 16.68 -2.92 36.76
CA VAL A 12 15.67 -2.78 35.71
C VAL A 12 16.37 -2.72 34.35
N LEU A 13 16.33 -3.81 33.60
CA LEU A 13 16.82 -3.88 32.23
C LEU A 13 15.79 -3.22 31.30
N LEU A 14 15.98 -1.93 31.00
CA LEU A 14 15.22 -1.23 29.96
C LEU A 14 15.76 -1.64 28.58
N LEU A 15 15.24 -2.74 28.02
CA LEU A 15 15.33 -2.96 26.57
C LEU A 15 14.43 -1.94 25.87
N ALA A 16 15.02 -0.83 25.45
CA ALA A 16 14.40 0.03 24.45
C ALA A 16 14.42 -0.72 23.10
N THR A 17 13.43 -1.59 22.87
CA THR A 17 13.15 -2.08 21.53
C THR A 17 12.57 -0.93 20.75
N GLY A 18 13.44 -0.14 20.12
CA GLY A 18 13.03 0.78 19.09
C GLY A 18 12.28 -0.01 18.04
N LEU A 19 10.96 0.17 17.96
CA LEU A 19 10.18 -0.21 16.80
C LEU A 19 10.66 0.69 15.66
N ALA A 20 11.77 0.31 15.03
CA ALA A 20 12.13 0.83 13.74
C ALA A 20 11.03 0.32 12.80
N SER A 21 9.98 1.12 12.63
CA SER A 21 9.03 0.98 11.53
C SER A 21 9.85 1.10 10.26
N ALA A 22 10.31 -0.04 9.75
CA ALA A 22 10.95 -0.12 8.46
C ALA A 22 9.93 0.40 7.45
N GLN A 23 10.10 1.63 6.96
CA GLN A 23 9.41 2.13 5.79
C GLN A 23 9.81 1.20 4.64
N LYS A 24 9.08 0.10 4.47
CA LYS A 24 9.17 -0.73 3.28
C LYS A 24 8.81 0.19 2.14
N LYS A 25 9.79 0.50 1.28
CA LYS A 25 9.51 1.10 -0.03
C LYS A 25 8.53 0.15 -0.71
N GLN A 26 7.26 0.53 -0.79
CA GLN A 26 6.24 -0.26 -1.48
C GLN A 26 6.71 -0.46 -2.91
N GLY A 27 7.00 -1.70 -3.27
CA GLY A 27 7.32 -2.07 -4.65
C GLY A 27 6.10 -1.91 -5.55
N PRO A 28 6.26 -2.02 -6.88
CA PRO A 28 5.13 -2.01 -7.79
C PRO A 28 4.15 -3.15 -7.45
N ILE A 29 2.86 -2.83 -7.39
CA ILE A 29 1.78 -3.81 -7.25
C ILE A 29 1.72 -4.60 -8.55
N LYS A 30 1.63 -5.93 -8.44
CA LYS A 30 1.34 -6.81 -9.58
C LYS A 30 -0.07 -7.36 -9.44
N ALA A 31 -0.86 -7.28 -10.49
CA ALA A 31 -2.22 -7.80 -10.50
C ALA A 31 -2.54 -8.46 -11.84
N ASN A 32 -3.19 -9.63 -11.80
CA ASN A 32 -3.81 -10.24 -12.96
C ASN A 32 -5.31 -9.91 -12.92
N ILE A 33 -5.79 -9.16 -13.91
CA ILE A 33 -7.17 -8.66 -13.98
C ILE A 33 -7.91 -9.46 -15.07
N PRO A 34 -8.94 -10.26 -14.72
CA PRO A 34 -9.56 -11.22 -15.65
C PRO A 34 -10.65 -10.61 -16.55
N PHE A 35 -10.71 -9.27 -16.67
CA PHE A 35 -11.70 -8.55 -17.47
C PHE A 35 -11.12 -7.25 -18.01
N ASP A 36 -11.69 -6.76 -19.10
CA ASP A 36 -11.36 -5.44 -19.65
C ASP A 36 -11.83 -4.34 -18.69
N PHE A 37 -11.01 -3.31 -18.50
CA PHE A 37 -11.30 -2.21 -17.60
C PHE A 37 -10.81 -0.88 -18.15
N VAL A 38 -11.33 0.21 -17.60
CA VAL A 38 -10.90 1.56 -17.91
C VAL A 38 -10.10 2.12 -16.74
N ALA A 39 -8.91 2.64 -17.02
CA ALA A 39 -8.07 3.38 -16.08
C ALA A 39 -7.94 4.84 -16.54
N GLY A 40 -8.57 5.76 -15.80
CA GLY A 40 -8.71 7.15 -16.25
C GLY A 40 -9.51 7.22 -17.54
N ASN A 41 -8.84 7.46 -18.66
CA ASN A 41 -9.43 7.53 -20.01
C ASN A 41 -8.92 6.42 -20.95
N THR A 42 -8.15 5.46 -20.44
CA THR A 42 -7.54 4.40 -21.24
C THR A 42 -8.26 3.08 -21.00
N SER A 43 -8.68 2.42 -22.09
CA SER A 43 -9.18 1.04 -22.04
C SER A 43 -7.99 0.08 -21.96
N MET A 44 -8.06 -0.84 -21.01
CA MET A 44 -7.01 -1.80 -20.67
C MET A 44 -7.63 -3.21 -20.80
N PRO A 45 -7.07 -4.10 -21.64
CA PRO A 45 -7.61 -5.45 -21.79
C PRO A 45 -7.40 -6.31 -20.53
N ALA A 46 -8.12 -7.42 -20.42
CA ALA A 46 -7.81 -8.44 -19.41
C ALA A 46 -6.34 -8.90 -19.51
N GLY A 47 -5.64 -9.01 -18.37
CA GLY A 47 -4.24 -9.42 -18.36
C GLY A 47 -3.46 -9.01 -17.11
N GLU A 48 -2.14 -9.12 -17.21
CA GLU A 48 -1.21 -8.80 -16.13
C GLU A 48 -0.76 -7.34 -16.17
N TYR A 49 -0.81 -6.70 -15.00
CA TYR A 49 -0.52 -5.29 -14.82
C TYR A 49 0.44 -5.02 -13.67
N ARG A 50 1.33 -4.05 -13.90
CA ARG A 50 2.18 -3.43 -12.87
C ARG A 50 1.67 -2.04 -12.57
N ILE A 51 1.34 -1.79 -11.31
CA ILE A 51 0.82 -0.50 -10.82
C ILE A 51 1.85 0.10 -9.87
N SER A 52 2.27 1.33 -10.15
CA SER A 52 3.28 2.03 -9.35
C SER A 52 2.93 3.49 -9.19
N GLN A 53 3.22 4.05 -8.02
CA GLN A 53 3.07 5.49 -7.82
C GLN A 53 4.26 6.21 -8.44
N LEU A 54 3.97 7.11 -9.38
CA LEU A 54 4.96 7.94 -10.02
C LEU A 54 5.23 9.15 -9.12
N SER A 55 6.19 9.03 -8.22
CA SER A 55 6.66 10.08 -7.28
C SER A 55 5.57 10.59 -6.30
N ASN A 56 5.88 11.63 -5.52
CA ASN A 56 4.95 12.20 -4.52
C ASN A 56 3.83 13.08 -5.11
N VAL A 57 3.67 13.13 -6.43
CA VAL A 57 2.69 13.99 -7.11
C VAL A 57 1.30 13.35 -7.29
N GLY A 58 1.02 12.24 -6.61
CA GLY A 58 -0.31 11.61 -6.65
C GLY A 58 -0.68 11.08 -8.04
N VAL A 59 0.27 10.52 -8.78
CA VAL A 59 -0.01 9.90 -10.09
C VAL A 59 0.30 8.41 -10.01
N LEU A 60 -0.60 7.58 -10.53
CA LEU A 60 -0.39 6.15 -10.70
C LEU A 60 -0.05 5.84 -12.15
N SER A 61 1.00 5.05 -12.34
CA SER A 61 1.33 4.42 -13.62
C SER A 61 0.89 2.97 -13.59
N ILE A 62 0.04 2.60 -14.55
CA ILE A 62 -0.46 1.25 -14.77
C ILE A 62 0.11 0.78 -16.10
N LYS A 63 0.85 -0.32 -16.09
CA LYS A 63 1.52 -0.87 -17.28
C LYS A 63 1.14 -2.31 -17.50
N GLY A 64 0.61 -2.62 -18.69
CA GLY A 64 0.39 -3.99 -19.17
C GLY A 64 1.68 -4.61 -19.70
N GLU A 65 1.74 -5.93 -19.79
CA GLU A 65 2.90 -6.62 -20.38
C GLU A 65 3.00 -6.42 -21.90
N SER A 66 1.87 -6.21 -22.58
CA SER A 66 1.81 -5.98 -24.03
C SER A 66 2.07 -4.53 -24.43
N GLY A 67 2.38 -3.65 -23.47
CA GLY A 67 2.81 -2.27 -23.71
C GLY A 67 1.73 -1.21 -23.43
N GLU A 68 0.56 -1.60 -22.94
CA GLU A 68 -0.49 -0.66 -22.52
C GLU A 68 -0.02 0.18 -21.34
N ILE A 69 -0.26 1.49 -21.40
CA ILE A 69 0.12 2.41 -20.32
C ILE A 69 -1.05 3.35 -20.04
N ALA A 70 -1.45 3.42 -18.77
CA ALA A 70 -2.33 4.47 -18.26
C ALA A 70 -1.62 5.29 -17.17
N LEU A 71 -1.81 6.60 -17.21
CA LEU A 71 -1.40 7.52 -16.16
C LEU A 71 -2.66 8.12 -15.55
N VAL A 72 -2.87 7.87 -14.26
CA VAL A 72 -4.10 8.24 -13.56
C VAL A 72 -3.76 9.14 -12.39
N GLY A 73 -4.38 10.33 -12.35
CA GLY A 73 -4.34 11.17 -11.16
C GLY A 73 -5.05 10.50 -10.00
N SER A 74 -4.40 10.45 -8.85
CA SER A 74 -4.88 9.79 -7.63
C SER A 74 -4.72 10.73 -6.46
N ASN A 75 -5.80 10.94 -5.71
CA ASN A 75 -5.72 11.61 -4.42
C ASN A 75 -5.28 10.58 -3.38
N SER A 76 -4.12 10.78 -2.76
CA SER A 76 -3.67 9.92 -1.67
C SER A 76 -4.59 10.09 -0.48
N VAL A 77 -5.30 9.03 -0.11
CA VAL A 77 -6.06 8.97 1.14
C VAL A 77 -5.29 8.06 2.09
N GLN A 78 -4.73 8.64 3.14
CA GLN A 78 -4.10 7.87 4.20
C GLN A 78 -5.21 7.43 5.17
N ALA A 79 -5.51 6.12 5.21
CA ALA A 79 -6.42 5.60 6.20
C ALA A 79 -5.77 5.64 7.59
N ASN A 80 -6.55 5.98 8.63
CA ASN A 80 -6.08 5.97 10.03
C ASN A 80 -5.70 4.57 10.54
N ALA A 81 -6.05 3.52 9.80
CA ALA A 81 -5.71 2.13 10.08
C ALA A 81 -4.97 1.53 8.88
N MET A 82 -3.97 0.69 9.19
CA MET A 82 -3.23 -0.10 8.21
C MET A 82 -4.20 -0.91 7.33
N SER A 83 -4.04 -0.85 6.00
CA SER A 83 -4.84 -1.70 5.12
C SER A 83 -4.39 -3.15 5.30
N PRO A 84 -5.31 -4.11 5.53
CA PRO A 84 -4.95 -5.52 5.77
C PRO A 84 -4.31 -6.20 4.55
N GLY A 85 -4.26 -5.52 3.40
CA GLY A 85 -3.61 -6.01 2.19
C GLY A 85 -3.75 -5.04 1.01
N THR A 86 -3.02 -5.34 -0.05
CA THR A 86 -3.09 -4.62 -1.33
C THR A 86 -4.34 -5.07 -2.10
N ARG A 87 -5.21 -4.13 -2.51
CA ARG A 87 -6.47 -4.43 -3.21
C ARG A 87 -6.76 -3.38 -4.29
N LEU A 88 -7.33 -3.84 -5.40
CA LEU A 88 -7.84 -2.98 -6.48
C LEU A 88 -9.37 -3.02 -6.45
N ILE A 89 -9.99 -1.85 -6.43
CA ILE A 89 -11.45 -1.71 -6.42
C ILE A 89 -11.89 -1.15 -7.75
N PHE A 90 -12.86 -1.83 -8.36
CA PHE A 90 -13.46 -1.44 -9.63
C PHE A 90 -14.92 -1.11 -9.42
N HIS A 91 -15.39 -0.04 -10.07
CA HIS A 91 -16.82 0.21 -10.23
C HIS A 91 -17.30 -0.34 -11.57
N ARG A 92 -18.52 -0.87 -11.59
CA ARG A 92 -19.16 -1.35 -12.82
C ARG A 92 -20.27 -0.39 -13.20
N TYR A 93 -20.24 0.11 -14.44
CA TYR A 93 -21.32 0.88 -15.04
C TYR A 93 -21.74 0.17 -16.34
N GLY A 94 -22.95 -0.38 -16.35
CA GLY A 94 -23.37 -1.27 -17.43
C GLY A 94 -22.46 -2.49 -17.51
N ASP A 95 -21.81 -2.70 -18.66
CA ASP A 95 -20.89 -3.83 -18.90
C ASP A 95 -19.41 -3.44 -18.85
N GLN A 96 -19.09 -2.23 -18.39
CA GLN A 96 -17.71 -1.74 -18.29
C GLN A 96 -17.25 -1.61 -16.84
N TYR A 97 -16.00 -2.00 -16.59
CA TYR A 97 -15.33 -1.85 -15.30
C TYR A 97 -14.39 -0.65 -15.32
N PHE A 98 -14.37 0.12 -14.24
CA PHE A 98 -13.52 1.30 -14.08
C PHE A 98 -12.70 1.16 -12.82
N LEU A 99 -11.38 1.30 -12.93
CA LEU A 99 -10.52 1.32 -11.76
C LEU A 99 -10.86 2.54 -10.91
N TYR A 100 -11.30 2.30 -9.67
CA TYR A 100 -11.79 3.34 -8.76
C TYR A 100 -10.80 3.63 -7.63
N GLN A 101 -10.26 2.59 -6.99
CA GLN A 101 -9.30 2.75 -5.89
C GLN A 101 -8.19 1.70 -5.94
N VAL A 102 -7.00 2.12 -5.51
CA VAL A 102 -5.85 1.27 -5.27
C VAL A 102 -5.48 1.39 -3.80
N TRP A 103 -5.60 0.28 -3.08
CA TRP A 103 -5.18 0.17 -1.69
C TRP A 103 -3.85 -0.58 -1.65
N THR A 104 -2.84 -0.04 -0.97
CA THR A 104 -1.58 -0.71 -0.72
C THR A 104 -1.48 -1.13 0.75
N GLU A 105 -0.88 -2.29 1.01
CA GLU A 105 -0.57 -2.74 2.37
C GLU A 105 0.49 -1.84 3.02
N GLY A 106 0.31 -1.48 4.29
CA GLY A 106 1.23 -0.61 5.02
C GLY A 106 0.87 -0.54 6.48
#